data_AF-A0A820KDJ7-F1
#
_entry.id   AF-A0A820KDJ7-F1
#
_cell.length_a   1.000
_cell.length_b   1.000
_cell.length_c   1.000
_cell.angle_alpha   90.00
_cell.angle_beta   90.00
_cell.angle_gamma   90.00
#
_symmetry.space_group_name_H-M   'P 1'
#
loop_
_entity.id
_entity.type
_entity.pdbx_description
1 polymer ?
#
loop_
_entity_poly.entity_id
_entity_poly.type
_entity_poly.pdbx_seq_one_letter_code
_entity_poly.pdbx_strand_id
1 'polypeptide(L)'
;ISIIFFLAIGLTGLLFVVEKKEVLLERTWITGVTTIELMFAHIIVKFFIQIIQVILLLTFTDYIFKIEIKGSIFLAAGIIFLQGICGMSYGFLISSLCDEEMEAMQVALGSVFPVLICSG
;
A
#
# COMPACT_ATOMS: atom_id res chain seq x y z
N ILE A 1 4.81 -10.91 6.11
CA ILE A 1 3.52 -10.18 6.24
C ILE A 1 3.78 -8.68 6.47
N SER A 2 4.58 -8.29 7.46
CA SER A 2 4.91 -6.87 7.75
C SER A 2 5.54 -6.10 6.58
N ILE A 3 6.36 -6.78 5.75
CA ILE A 3 6.96 -6.18 4.55
C ILE A 3 5.89 -5.78 3.51
N ILE A 4 4.83 -6.58 3.35
CA ILE A 4 3.71 -6.26 2.45
C ILE A 4 2.94 -5.06 2.96
N PHE A 5 2.70 -5.02 4.27
CA PHE A 5 2.02 -3.89 4.90
C PHE A 5 2.82 -2.59 4.70
N PHE A 6 4.13 -2.63 4.92
CA PHE A 6 5.01 -1.48 4.70
C PHE A 6 5.06 -1.06 3.22
N LEU A 7 5.21 -2.01 2.30
CA LEU A 7 5.23 -1.71 0.86
C LEU A 7 3.88 -1.18 0.37
N ALA A 8 2.75 -1.68 0.87
CA ALA A 8 1.43 -1.18 0.53
C ALA A 8 1.22 0.26 1.01
N ILE A 9 1.67 0.58 2.24
CA ILE A 9 1.65 1.95 2.77
C ILE A 9 2.56 2.85 1.94
N GLY A 10 3.80 2.42 1.64
CA GLY A 10 4.75 3.18 0.85
C GLY A 10 4.25 3.45 -0.57
N LEU A 11 3.80 2.42 -1.30
CA LEU A 11 3.27 2.58 -2.65
C LEU A 11 2.01 3.44 -2.68
N THR A 12 1.12 3.36 -1.70
CA THR A 12 -0.16 4.08 -1.72
C THR A 12 -0.01 5.49 -1.18
N GLY A 13 0.63 5.64 -0.03
CA GLY A 13 0.88 6.93 0.61
C GLY A 13 1.82 7.81 -0.20
N LEU A 14 2.95 7.27 -0.71
CA LEU A 14 3.90 8.08 -1.47
C LEU A 14 3.30 8.54 -2.81
N LEU A 15 2.60 7.65 -3.53
CA LEU A 15 1.98 8.03 -4.81
C LEU A 15 0.90 9.11 -4.63
N PHE A 16 0.09 9.01 -3.58
CA PHE A 16 -0.94 10.01 -3.30
C PHE A 16 -0.35 11.33 -2.79
N VAL A 17 0.71 11.30 -1.97
CA VAL A 17 1.42 12.52 -1.56
C VAL A 17 2.10 13.19 -2.76
N VAL A 18 2.72 12.44 -3.68
CA VAL A 18 3.28 12.97 -4.93
C VAL A 18 2.20 13.69 -5.73
N GLU A 19 1.01 13.10 -5.87
CA GLU A 19 -0.10 13.73 -6.60
C GLU A 19 -0.69 14.95 -5.91
N LYS A 20 -0.62 15.01 -4.57
CA LYS A 20 -0.95 16.20 -3.78
C LYS A 20 0.08 17.32 -3.99
N LYS A 21 1.36 16.95 -4.15
CA LYS A 21 2.51 17.85 -4.22
C LYS A 21 2.74 18.39 -5.63
N GLU A 22 2.49 17.57 -6.65
CA GLU A 22 2.31 18.09 -8.00
C GLU A 22 1.02 18.91 -8.03
N VAL A 23 1.05 20.06 -8.70
CA VAL A 23 -0.09 20.97 -8.93
C VAL A 23 -1.12 20.31 -9.88
N LEU A 24 -1.39 19.02 -9.70
CA LEU A 24 -2.33 18.22 -10.48
C LEU A 24 -3.76 18.43 -9.96
N LEU A 25 -3.97 18.59 -8.65
CA LEU A 25 -5.31 18.89 -8.11
C LEU A 25 -5.82 20.24 -8.65
N GLU A 26 -4.98 21.28 -8.68
CA GLU A 26 -5.37 22.55 -9.28
C GLU A 26 -5.58 22.42 -10.79
N ARG A 27 -4.70 21.73 -11.55
CA ARG A 27 -4.92 21.54 -13.00
C ARG A 27 -6.14 20.67 -13.34
N THR A 28 -6.43 19.65 -12.55
CA THR A 28 -7.60 18.77 -12.72
C THR A 28 -8.89 19.52 -12.38
N TRP A 29 -8.85 20.41 -11.39
CA TRP A 29 -9.94 21.34 -11.06
C TRP A 29 -10.24 22.31 -12.22
N ILE A 30 -9.20 22.83 -12.89
CA ILE A 30 -9.38 23.69 -14.08
C ILE A 30 -9.91 22.88 -15.29
N THR A 31 -9.67 21.57 -15.32
CA THR A 31 -10.15 20.67 -16.39
C THR A 31 -11.59 20.16 -16.13
N GLY A 32 -12.19 20.51 -14.98
CA GLY A 32 -13.56 20.13 -14.62
C GLY A 32 -13.73 18.65 -14.29
N VAL A 33 -12.64 17.91 -14.07
CA VAL A 33 -12.68 16.49 -13.71
C VAL A 33 -12.96 16.35 -12.21
N THR A 34 -13.88 15.45 -11.87
CA THR A 34 -14.36 15.29 -10.50
C THR A 34 -13.33 14.54 -9.66
N THR A 35 -13.06 15.01 -8.43
CA THR A 35 -12.14 14.33 -7.48
C THR A 35 -12.52 12.86 -7.25
N ILE A 36 -13.81 12.53 -7.34
CA ILE A 36 -14.33 11.16 -7.20
C ILE A 36 -13.84 10.26 -8.34
N GLU A 37 -13.76 10.76 -9.57
CA GLU A 37 -13.30 9.98 -10.74
C GLU A 37 -11.81 9.64 -10.61
N LEU A 38 -11.02 10.60 -10.13
CA LEU A 38 -9.60 10.41 -9.84
C LEU A 38 -9.39 9.33 -8.77
N MET A 39 -10.10 9.44 -7.64
CA MET A 39 -10.02 8.43 -6.57
C MET A 39 -10.40 7.03 -7.07
N PHE A 40 -11.39 6.93 -7.95
CA PHE A 40 -11.79 5.65 -8.55
C PHE A 40 -10.68 5.06 -9.43
N ALA A 41 -10.01 5.88 -10.25
CA ALA A 41 -8.87 5.45 -11.07
C ALA A 41 -7.72 4.92 -10.19
N HIS A 42 -7.41 5.59 -9.07
CA HIS A 42 -6.38 5.12 -8.15
C HIS A 42 -6.72 3.80 -7.50
N ILE A 43 -7.96 3.64 -7.02
CA ILE A 43 -8.41 2.39 -6.40
C ILE A 43 -8.24 1.23 -7.39
N ILE A 44 -8.62 1.40 -8.66
CA ILE A 44 -8.48 0.37 -9.69
C ILE A 44 -7.01 0.03 -9.94
N VAL A 45 -6.16 1.04 -10.19
CA VAL A 45 -4.73 0.80 -10.48
C VAL A 45 -4.02 0.15 -9.29
N LYS A 46 -4.28 0.62 -8.07
CA LYS A 46 -3.69 0.07 -6.84
C LYS A 46 -4.17 -1.36 -6.56
N PHE A 47 -5.42 -1.69 -6.90
CA PHE A 47 -5.94 -3.05 -6.79
C PHE A 47 -5.17 -4.04 -7.69
N PHE A 48 -4.89 -3.67 -8.94
CA PHE A 48 -4.09 -4.51 -9.85
C PHE A 48 -2.64 -4.67 -9.38
N ILE A 49 -2.01 -3.57 -8.94
CA ILE A 49 -0.64 -3.60 -8.41
C ILE A 49 -0.56 -4.53 -7.19
N GLN A 50 -1.56 -4.50 -6.31
CA GLN A 50 -1.61 -5.37 -5.13
C GLN A 50 -1.65 -6.84 -5.52
N ILE A 51 -2.45 -7.24 -6.52
CA ILE A 51 -2.52 -8.64 -6.98
C ILE A 51 -1.15 -9.12 -7.47
N ILE A 52 -0.49 -8.32 -8.32
CA ILE A 52 0.85 -8.65 -8.83
C ILE A 52 1.84 -8.81 -7.68
N GLN A 53 1.79 -7.91 -6.70
CA GLN A 53 2.67 -7.95 -5.55
C GLN A 53 2.48 -9.21 -4.69
N VAL A 54 1.23 -9.63 -4.44
CA VAL A 54 0.95 -10.86 -3.69
C VAL A 54 1.49 -12.09 -4.42
N ILE A 55 1.30 -12.17 -5.74
CA ILE A 55 1.77 -13.29 -6.56
C ILE A 55 3.30 -13.35 -6.55
N LEU A 56 3.97 -12.21 -6.76
CA LEU A 56 5.43 -12.14 -6.78
C LEU A 56 6.01 -12.60 -5.44
N LEU A 57 5.40 -12.21 -4.32
CA LEU A 57 5.88 -12.56 -2.99
C LEU A 57 5.65 -14.04 -2.63
N LEU A 58 4.49 -14.61 -3.00
CA LEU A 58 4.25 -16.05 -2.86
C LEU A 58 5.29 -16.85 -3.66
N THR A 59 5.55 -16.44 -4.90
CA THR A 59 6.55 -17.09 -5.77
C THR A 59 7.97 -16.94 -5.20
N PHE A 60 8.34 -15.76 -4.70
CA PHE A 60 9.65 -15.53 -4.07
C PHE A 60 9.84 -16.38 -2.81
N THR A 61 8.81 -16.51 -1.98
CA THR A 61 8.89 -17.25 -0.72
C THR A 61 9.04 -18.75 -0.96
N ASP A 62 8.28 -19.30 -1.92
CA ASP A 62 8.33 -20.71 -2.28
C ASP A 62 9.63 -21.07 -3.04
N TYR A 63 9.98 -20.28 -4.06
CA TYR A 63 11.07 -20.64 -4.99
C TYR A 63 12.47 -20.24 -4.50
N ILE A 64 12.61 -19.09 -3.84
CA ILE A 64 13.92 -18.55 -3.42
C ILE A 64 14.25 -18.94 -1.98
N PHE A 65 13.27 -18.84 -1.08
CA PHE A 65 13.48 -19.17 0.33
C PHE A 65 13.26 -20.64 0.65
N LYS A 66 12.66 -21.44 -0.25
CA LYS A 66 12.34 -22.87 -0.05
C LYS A 66 11.66 -23.14 1.30
N ILE A 67 10.88 -22.18 1.78
CA ILE A 67 10.10 -22.36 3.01
C ILE A 67 8.86 -23.14 2.59
N GLU A 68 8.83 -24.43 2.91
CA GLU A 68 7.60 -25.21 2.81
C GLU A 68 6.54 -24.52 3.67
N ILE A 69 5.59 -23.83 3.03
CA ILE A 69 4.44 -23.26 3.71
C ILE A 69 3.65 -24.45 4.27
N LYS A 70 3.89 -24.80 5.53
CA LYS A 70 3.12 -25.80 6.27
C LYS A 70 1.73 -25.22 6.57
N GLY A 71 0.88 -25.17 5.55
CA GLY A 71 -0.47 -24.60 5.61
C GLY A 71 -1.10 -24.47 4.23
N SER A 72 -2.40 -24.15 4.18
CA SER A 72 -3.08 -23.90 2.91
C SER A 72 -2.59 -22.58 2.30
N ILE A 73 -1.92 -22.67 1.15
CA ILE A 73 -1.43 -21.52 0.36
C ILE A 73 -2.55 -20.51 0.10
N PHE A 74 -3.78 -21.00 -0.06
CA PHE A 74 -4.96 -20.16 -0.26
C PHE A 74 -5.28 -19.28 0.95
N LEU A 75 -5.07 -19.80 2.16
CA LEU A 75 -5.32 -19.07 3.41
C LEU A 75 -4.24 -17.99 3.62
N ALA A 76 -2.98 -18.30 3.30
CA ALA A 76 -1.90 -17.33 3.29
C ALA A 76 -2.15 -16.19 2.27
N ALA A 77 -2.58 -16.54 1.06
CA ALA A 77 -2.95 -15.56 0.03
C ALA A 77 -4.10 -14.64 0.51
N GLY A 78 -5.13 -15.21 1.16
CA GLY A 78 -6.25 -14.45 1.72
C GLY A 78 -5.82 -13.45 2.80
N ILE A 79 -4.97 -13.87 3.74
CA ILE A 79 -4.45 -12.99 4.80
C ILE A 79 -3.58 -11.87 4.22
N ILE A 80 -2.70 -12.19 3.26
CA ILE A 80 -1.84 -11.21 2.59
C ILE A 80 -2.68 -10.18 1.81
N PHE A 81 -3.76 -10.63 1.16
CA PHE A 81 -4.67 -9.76 0.43
C PHE A 81 -5.43 -8.81 1.36
N LEU A 82 -6.00 -9.33 2.46
CA LEU A 82 -6.64 -8.50 3.49
C LEU A 82 -5.65 -7.48 4.09
N GLN A 83 -4.42 -7.91 4.40
CA GLN A 83 -3.36 -7.03 4.89
C GLN A 83 -3.04 -5.91 3.90
N GLY A 84 -3.07 -6.21 2.60
CA GLY A 84 -2.92 -5.24 1.52
C GLY A 84 -3.98 -4.15 1.56
N ILE A 85 -5.25 -4.55 1.69
CA ILE A 85 -6.39 -3.61 1.78
C ILE A 85 -6.28 -2.74 3.05
N CYS A 86 -5.93 -3.35 4.18
CA CYS A 86 -5.67 -2.61 5.42
C CYS A 86 -4.51 -1.60 5.27
N GLY A 87 -3.41 -2.01 4.62
CA GLY A 87 -2.25 -1.16 4.35
C GLY A 87 -2.57 0.02 3.42
N MET A 88 -3.38 -0.20 2.38
CA MET A 88 -3.85 0.87 1.50
C MET A 88 -4.72 1.89 2.26
N SER A 89 -5.65 1.42 3.09
CA SER A 89 -6.53 2.29 3.90
C SER A 89 -5.72 3.13 4.88
N TYR A 90 -4.70 2.52 5.51
CA TYR A 90 -3.78 3.22 6.40
C TYR A 90 -2.88 4.21 5.65
N GLY A 91 -2.42 3.86 4.45
CA GLY A 91 -1.67 4.75 3.57
C GLY A 91 -2.47 5.98 3.13
N PHE A 92 -3.76 5.81 2.82
CA PHE A 92 -4.67 6.94 2.55
C PHE A 92 -4.84 7.85 3.77
N LEU A 93 -5.01 7.26 4.97
CA LEU A 93 -5.14 8.03 6.20
C LEU A 93 -3.87 8.84 6.50
N ILE A 94 -2.68 8.24 6.37
CA ILE A 94 -1.41 8.95 6.51
C ILE A 94 -1.28 10.06 5.47
N SER A 95 -1.62 9.79 4.21
CA SER A 95 -1.52 10.79 3.13
C SER A 95 -2.52 11.94 3.28
N SER A 96 -3.64 11.73 3.99
CA SER A 96 -4.55 12.81 4.37
C SER A 96 -3.98 13.71 5.47
N LEU A 97 -3.11 13.19 6.34
CA LEU A 97 -2.54 13.88 7.50
C LEU A 97 -1.19 14.53 7.22
N CYS A 98 -0.43 14.03 6.25
CA CYS A 98 0.91 14.52 5.90
C CYS A 98 0.91 15.16 4.51
N ASP A 99 1.59 16.31 4.37
CA ASP A 99 1.73 16.99 3.09
C ASP A 99 3.09 16.73 2.42
N GLU A 100 4.10 16.26 3.18
CA GLU A 100 5.43 15.92 2.66
C GLU A 100 5.68 14.40 2.66
N GLU A 101 6.28 13.90 1.57
CA GLU A 101 6.55 12.46 1.36
C GLU A 101 7.43 11.87 2.47
N MET A 102 8.42 12.66 2.91
CA MET A 102 9.38 12.24 3.92
C MET A 102 8.72 12.13 5.30
N GLU A 103 7.75 12.98 5.63
CA GLU A 103 6.96 12.87 6.86
C GLU A 103 6.02 11.66 6.81
N ALA A 104 5.32 11.46 5.69
CA ALA A 104 4.44 10.30 5.49
C ALA A 104 5.21 8.98 5.63
N MET A 105 6.42 8.91 5.06
CA MET A 105 7.26 7.72 5.16
C MET A 105 7.84 7.51 6.57
N GLN A 106 8.14 8.60 7.30
CA GLN A 106 8.55 8.52 8.70
C GLN A 106 7.42 8.05 9.62
N VAL A 107 6.19 8.52 9.41
CA VAL A 107 5.00 8.06 10.15
C VAL A 107 4.71 6.58 9.83
N ALA A 108 4.81 6.19 8.56
CA ALA A 108 4.68 4.81 8.14
C ALA A 108 5.73 3.91 8.81
N LEU A 109 7.02 4.28 8.76
CA LEU A 109 8.10 3.57 9.45
C LEU A 109 7.85 3.50 10.95
N GLY A 110 7.47 4.62 11.57
CA GLY A 110 7.15 4.72 13.00
C GLY A 110 6.01 3.81 13.44
N SER A 111 5.03 3.53 12.58
CA SER A 111 3.95 2.58 12.85
C SER A 111 4.33 1.11 12.62
N VAL A 112 5.30 0.83 11.73
CA VAL A 112 5.78 -0.53 11.48
C VAL A 112 6.67 -1.05 12.62
N PHE A 113 7.47 -0.18 13.25
CA PHE A 113 8.28 -0.57 14.42
C PHE A 113 7.49 -1.22 15.57
N PRO A 114 6.39 -0.64 16.09
CA PRO A 114 5.60 -1.26 17.15
C PRO A 114 4.85 -2.52 16.67
N VAL A 115 4.37 -2.54 15.42
CA VAL A 115 3.78 -3.76 14.83
C VAL A 115 4.80 -4.89 14.77
N LEU A 116 6.06 -4.59 14.45
CA LEU A 116 7.13 -5.57 14.35
C LEU A 116 7.56 -6.07 15.74
N ILE A 117 7.57 -5.21 16.75
CA ILE A 117 7.85 -5.57 18.15
C ILE A 117 6.73 -6.42 18.76
N CYS A 118 5.47 -6.10 18.49
CA CYS A 118 4.32 -6.90 18.95
C CYS A 118 4.05 -8.16 18.12
N SER A 119 4.70 -8.31 16.95
CA SER A 119 4.58 -9.51 16.10
C SER A 119 5.55 -10.64 16.49
N GLY A 120 6.29 -10.46 17.59
CA GLY A 120 7.15 -11.49 18.20
C GLY A 120 6.37 -12.55 18.95
#